data_AF-A0A7J6VRA5-F1
#
_entry.id   AF-A0A7J6VRA5-F1
#
_cell.length_a   1.000
_cell.length_b   1.000
_cell.length_c   1.000
_cell.angle_alpha   90.00
_cell.angle_beta   90.00
_cell.angle_gamma   90.00
#
_symmetry.space_group_name_H-M   'P 1'
#
loop_
_entity.id
_entity.type
_entity.pdbx_description
1 polymer ?
#
loop_
_entity_poly.entity_id
_entity_poly.type
_entity_poly.pdbx_seq_one_letter_code
_entity_poly.pdbx_strand_id
1 'polypeptide(L)'
;MAGGINDKYGVGKSSEKVSNVQPCQSMEALAEWRSSEQVENGTPSTSPPYWDTDDDDDYDSGPRPSDLFGKHTWKIEKFSEISKTTKKEIKSEVFVVGGYKWYILIYPNGCDICDHLSLFLCVADHDKLLPGWKHFAQFTISVVNQDPKKTKFSDTLHRFCKKEHDWGWKRFMELSKVTDGFVVSDVLEIKAHVQVIRERGDRPFRCLDCQYRRELVRVYLTNVEQICRRFVEEKRGNLMKLIEDKARWPSFCEFWLELDHNSRRRMYREKSDSILKVVVKQFFVEKEVTSTLVMDSLYSGLKALECQRICKNGKAKLLDTEETPAPIVRLEKDMFVLADDVLLLLERAVLEPLPPKDEKGPQNRAK
;
A
#
# COMPACT_ATOMS: atom_id res chain seq x y z
N MET A 1 53.01 51.51 16.44
CA MET A 1 53.37 51.14 15.05
C MET A 1 53.55 49.62 14.97
N ALA A 2 53.85 49.06 13.80
CA ALA A 2 54.03 47.60 13.58
C ALA A 2 55.18 47.00 14.43
N GLY A 3 55.35 45.68 14.58
CA GLY A 3 54.58 44.53 14.04
C GLY A 3 55.48 43.53 13.28
N GLY A 4 55.28 42.22 13.51
CA GLY A 4 56.06 41.09 12.97
C GLY A 4 56.55 40.15 14.11
N ILE A 5 56.40 38.81 14.16
CA ILE A 5 56.38 37.70 13.16
C ILE A 5 57.83 37.34 12.71
N ASN A 6 58.37 36.10 12.78
CA ASN A 6 57.88 34.75 13.16
C ASN A 6 58.98 33.97 13.97
N ASP A 7 59.08 32.65 14.23
CA ASP A 7 58.39 31.40 13.82
C ASP A 7 58.59 30.23 14.87
N LYS A 8 58.28 28.98 14.47
CA LYS A 8 58.55 27.61 15.05
C LYS A 8 59.86 27.42 15.86
N TYR A 9 59.97 26.47 16.80
CA TYR A 9 59.56 25.04 16.76
C TYR A 9 59.17 24.46 18.13
N GLY A 10 58.40 23.36 18.15
CA GLY A 10 58.15 22.54 19.35
C GLY A 10 57.62 21.13 19.01
N VAL A 11 58.13 20.10 19.71
CA VAL A 11 57.73 18.68 19.54
C VAL A 11 56.95 18.21 20.76
N GLY A 12 55.85 17.48 20.54
CA GLY A 12 55.06 16.85 21.61
C GLY A 12 54.55 15.46 21.19
N LYS A 13 54.63 14.49 22.11
CA LYS A 13 54.19 13.10 21.89
C LYS A 13 52.78 12.84 22.45
N SER A 14 52.17 11.78 21.92
CA SER A 14 51.49 10.68 22.65
C SER A 14 49.97 10.56 22.56
N SER A 15 49.54 9.31 22.78
CA SER A 15 48.19 8.81 23.06
C SER A 15 47.23 8.73 21.86
N GLU A 16 47.04 7.50 21.39
CA GLU A 16 45.95 7.13 20.48
C GLU A 16 44.60 7.28 21.18
N LYS A 17 43.62 7.88 20.51
CA LYS A 17 42.20 7.80 20.88
C LYS A 17 41.38 7.39 19.67
N VAL A 18 40.68 6.27 19.80
CA VAL A 18 39.69 5.81 18.81
C VAL A 18 38.55 6.82 18.74
N SER A 19 38.48 7.59 17.66
CA SER A 19 37.33 8.44 17.35
C SER A 19 36.31 7.65 16.54
N ASN A 20 35.27 7.14 17.20
CA ASN A 20 34.17 6.44 16.54
C ASN A 20 33.35 7.44 15.71
N VAL A 21 33.44 7.38 14.38
CA VAL A 21 32.66 8.21 13.45
C VAL A 21 32.02 7.30 12.41
N GLN A 22 30.73 7.03 12.60
CA GLN A 22 29.91 6.22 11.72
C GLN A 22 29.03 7.16 10.87
N PRO A 23 29.12 7.16 9.52
CA PRO A 23 28.33 8.05 8.68
C PRO A 23 26.83 7.73 8.79
N CYS A 24 26.07 8.65 9.38
CA CYS A 24 24.62 8.52 9.50
C CYS A 24 23.94 9.01 8.21
N GLN A 25 23.87 8.14 7.19
CA GLN A 25 23.30 8.48 5.86
C GLN A 25 22.09 7.64 5.44
N SER A 26 21.67 6.66 6.26
CA SER A 26 20.50 5.81 5.95
C SER A 26 19.13 6.45 6.25
N MET A 27 19.11 7.68 6.77
CA MET A 27 17.86 8.34 7.23
C MET A 27 17.29 9.36 6.23
N GLU A 28 18.08 9.87 5.30
CA GLU A 28 17.65 10.89 4.33
C GLU A 28 16.98 10.29 3.08
N ALA A 29 17.44 9.14 2.58
CA ALA A 29 16.85 8.47 1.41
C ALA A 29 15.36 8.09 1.58
N LEU A 30 14.93 7.79 2.82
CA LEU A 30 13.52 7.52 3.14
C LEU A 30 12.69 8.81 3.39
N ALA A 31 13.32 9.98 3.43
CA ALA A 31 12.63 11.25 3.66
C ALA A 31 12.10 11.90 2.36
N GLU A 32 12.71 11.64 1.20
CA GLU A 32 12.27 12.21 -0.09
C GLU A 32 10.82 11.81 -0.43
N TRP A 33 10.40 10.59 -0.07
CA TRP A 33 9.03 10.08 -0.19
C TRP A 33 7.97 10.85 0.63
N ARG A 34 8.36 11.86 1.41
CA ARG A 34 7.48 12.58 2.36
C ARG A 34 7.43 14.11 2.15
N SER A 35 7.92 14.64 1.03
CA SER A 35 7.78 16.07 0.68
C SER A 35 6.86 16.29 -0.55
N SER A 36 5.85 17.16 -0.40
CA SER A 36 4.83 17.42 -1.43
C SER A 36 4.73 18.92 -1.74
N GLU A 37 5.81 19.51 -2.24
CA GLU A 37 5.84 20.96 -2.57
C GLU A 37 6.69 21.34 -3.80
N GLN A 38 7.25 20.38 -4.56
CA GLN A 38 8.09 20.65 -5.74
C GLN A 38 7.61 20.03 -7.07
N VAL A 39 6.57 19.18 -7.07
CA VAL A 39 6.15 18.41 -8.26
C VAL A 39 5.27 19.20 -9.25
N GLU A 40 5.28 20.54 -9.20
CA GLU A 40 4.83 21.38 -10.32
C GLU A 40 5.95 21.68 -11.33
N ASN A 41 7.24 21.45 -10.97
CA ASN A 41 8.40 21.84 -11.77
C ASN A 41 9.19 20.66 -12.36
N GLY A 42 8.54 19.83 -13.19
CA GLY A 42 9.20 19.05 -14.26
C GLY A 42 10.24 17.98 -13.89
N THR A 43 10.52 17.73 -12.61
CA THR A 43 11.48 16.70 -12.17
C THR A 43 10.99 15.29 -12.54
N PRO A 44 11.83 14.41 -13.11
CA PRO A 44 11.49 13.00 -13.32
C PRO A 44 11.11 12.30 -12.01
N SER A 45 10.11 11.41 -12.07
CA SER A 45 9.73 10.55 -10.95
C SER A 45 10.89 9.62 -10.57
N THR A 46 11.18 9.51 -9.27
CA THR A 46 12.09 8.50 -8.71
C THR A 46 11.43 7.12 -8.55
N SER A 47 10.12 7.02 -8.84
CA SER A 47 9.43 5.73 -8.93
C SER A 47 10.00 4.92 -10.10
N PRO A 48 10.16 3.58 -9.99
CA PRO A 48 10.52 2.75 -11.13
C PRO A 48 9.57 2.97 -12.32
N PRO A 49 10.02 2.94 -13.59
CA PRO A 49 9.24 3.47 -14.72
C PRO A 49 7.80 2.94 -14.84
N TYR A 50 7.58 1.68 -14.48
CA TYR A 50 6.27 1.02 -14.50
C TYR A 50 5.20 1.67 -13.59
N TRP A 51 5.59 2.45 -12.57
CA TRP A 51 4.63 3.09 -11.68
C TRP A 51 3.96 4.33 -12.29
N ASP A 52 4.60 5.00 -13.26
CA ASP A 52 4.08 6.23 -13.87
C ASP A 52 3.67 6.06 -15.35
N THR A 53 4.02 4.94 -15.99
CA THR A 53 3.32 4.49 -17.20
C THR A 53 1.96 3.89 -16.83
N ASP A 54 0.88 4.63 -17.07
CA ASP A 54 -0.34 3.98 -17.58
C ASP A 54 0.08 3.25 -18.88
N ASP A 55 -0.23 1.96 -19.03
CA ASP A 55 0.24 1.11 -20.15
C ASP A 55 -0.41 1.52 -21.51
N ASP A 56 0.11 2.58 -22.14
CA ASP A 56 -0.38 3.14 -23.42
C ASP A 56 -0.13 2.23 -24.65
N ASP A 57 0.74 1.23 -24.55
CA ASP A 57 1.15 0.36 -25.67
C ASP A 57 0.18 -0.81 -25.98
N ASP A 58 -0.91 -0.99 -25.21
CA ASP A 58 -1.85 -2.10 -25.39
C ASP A 58 -3.09 -1.70 -26.21
N TYR A 59 -3.15 -2.15 -27.46
CA TYR A 59 -4.17 -1.78 -28.46
C TYR A 59 -5.60 -2.30 -28.15
N ASP A 60 -5.88 -2.84 -26.95
CA ASP A 60 -7.16 -3.48 -26.59
C ASP A 60 -7.85 -2.97 -25.31
N SER A 61 -8.98 -2.29 -25.55
CA SER A 61 -10.17 -2.22 -24.67
C SER A 61 -10.01 -1.74 -23.23
N GLY A 62 -10.01 -0.42 -23.02
CA GLY A 62 -10.59 0.17 -21.79
C GLY A 62 -10.26 1.64 -21.54
N PRO A 63 -11.12 2.39 -20.83
CA PRO A 63 -10.74 3.68 -20.23
C PRO A 63 -9.73 3.46 -19.10
N ARG A 64 -8.85 4.43 -18.89
CA ARG A 64 -7.67 4.38 -18.01
C ARG A 64 -8.05 4.51 -16.53
N PRO A 65 -7.13 4.26 -15.58
CA PRO A 65 -7.41 4.44 -14.15
C PRO A 65 -7.87 5.86 -13.81
N SER A 66 -7.25 6.87 -14.41
CA SER A 66 -7.62 8.29 -14.31
C SER A 66 -9.06 8.57 -14.81
N ASP A 67 -9.47 8.00 -15.94
CA ASP A 67 -10.84 8.08 -16.47
C ASP A 67 -11.88 7.36 -15.59
N LEU A 68 -11.42 6.53 -14.64
CA LEU A 68 -12.25 5.78 -13.68
C LEU A 68 -12.17 6.34 -12.23
N PHE A 69 -11.40 7.40 -12.05
CA PHE A 69 -11.21 8.11 -10.78
C PHE A 69 -12.10 9.36 -10.70
N GLY A 70 -12.34 9.87 -9.50
CA GLY A 70 -13.10 11.09 -9.28
C GLY A 70 -13.09 11.57 -7.84
N LYS A 71 -13.21 12.89 -7.68
CA LYS A 71 -13.24 13.59 -6.39
C LYS A 71 -14.55 14.36 -6.26
N HIS A 72 -15.19 14.26 -5.11
CA HIS A 72 -16.41 15.00 -4.76
C HIS A 72 -16.24 15.66 -3.39
N THR A 73 -16.77 16.89 -3.25
CA THR A 73 -16.78 17.64 -1.99
C THR A 73 -18.20 18.07 -1.70
N TRP A 74 -18.73 17.64 -0.56
CA TRP A 74 -20.07 17.99 -0.08
C TRP A 74 -19.93 18.88 1.17
N LYS A 75 -20.73 19.94 1.23
CA LYS A 75 -20.77 20.90 2.35
C LYS A 75 -22.15 20.86 2.99
N ILE A 76 -22.20 20.46 4.26
CA ILE A 76 -23.43 20.42 5.03
C ILE A 76 -23.50 21.70 5.85
N GLU A 77 -24.24 22.68 5.34
CA GLU A 77 -24.55 23.92 6.06
C GLU A 77 -25.51 23.66 7.23
N LYS A 78 -25.46 24.51 8.26
CA LYS A 78 -26.29 24.44 9.47
C LYS A 78 -26.20 23.09 10.20
N PHE A 79 -25.00 22.50 10.24
CA PHE A 79 -24.78 21.17 10.79
C PHE A 79 -25.25 21.05 12.26
N SER A 80 -25.12 22.12 13.06
CA SER A 80 -25.59 22.20 14.44
C SER A 80 -27.11 22.25 14.59
N GLU A 81 -27.86 22.65 13.55
CA GLU A 81 -29.33 22.56 13.51
C GLU A 81 -29.75 21.16 13.07
N ILE A 82 -29.16 20.64 11.99
CA ILE A 82 -29.48 19.31 11.43
C ILE A 82 -29.22 18.21 12.47
N SER A 83 -28.05 18.21 13.12
CA SER A 83 -27.71 17.22 14.15
C SER A 83 -28.65 17.24 15.36
N LYS A 84 -29.19 18.40 15.77
CA LYS A 84 -30.14 18.49 16.89
C LYS A 84 -31.58 18.13 16.50
N THR A 85 -32.00 18.50 15.29
CA THR A 85 -33.38 18.31 14.82
C THR A 85 -33.63 16.92 14.23
N THR A 86 -32.61 16.35 13.57
CA THR A 86 -32.78 15.20 12.67
C THR A 86 -32.08 13.96 13.23
N LYS A 87 -32.87 13.02 13.74
CA LYS A 87 -32.43 11.65 14.10
C LYS A 87 -32.33 10.70 12.88
N LYS A 88 -32.53 11.21 11.67
CA LYS A 88 -32.49 10.44 10.41
C LYS A 88 -31.16 10.65 9.69
N GLU A 89 -30.95 9.81 8.69
CA GLU A 89 -29.94 10.00 7.67
C GLU A 89 -30.10 11.31 6.88
N ILE A 90 -28.99 11.86 6.40
CA ILE A 90 -28.97 12.85 5.32
C ILE A 90 -28.08 12.37 4.17
N LYS A 91 -28.39 12.83 2.95
CA LYS A 91 -27.76 12.40 1.70
C LYS A 91 -27.20 13.60 0.94
N SER A 92 -26.06 13.42 0.28
CA SER A 92 -25.53 14.40 -0.67
C SER A 92 -26.36 14.45 -1.95
N GLU A 93 -26.07 15.42 -2.80
CA GLU A 93 -26.32 15.36 -4.23
C GLU A 93 -25.69 14.10 -4.86
N VAL A 94 -26.24 13.68 -6.01
CA VAL A 94 -25.71 12.54 -6.77
C VAL A 94 -24.57 13.01 -7.68
N PHE A 95 -23.40 12.41 -7.53
CA PHE A 95 -22.20 12.66 -8.35
C PHE A 95 -21.85 11.43 -9.21
N VAL A 96 -21.02 11.61 -10.24
CA VAL A 96 -20.67 10.53 -11.19
C VAL A 96 -19.18 10.27 -11.17
N VAL A 97 -18.77 9.00 -11.00
CA VAL A 97 -17.36 8.56 -11.05
C VAL A 97 -17.26 7.22 -11.76
N GLY A 98 -16.32 7.10 -12.71
CA GLY A 98 -16.06 5.89 -13.49
C GLY A 98 -17.25 5.37 -14.32
N GLY A 99 -18.21 6.24 -14.62
CA GLY A 99 -19.47 5.90 -15.30
C GLY A 99 -20.63 5.51 -14.38
N TYR A 100 -20.43 5.49 -13.06
CA TYR A 100 -21.45 5.10 -12.07
C TYR A 100 -21.88 6.30 -11.24
N LYS A 101 -23.14 6.29 -10.80
CA LYS A 101 -23.71 7.33 -9.94
C LYS A 101 -23.53 6.97 -8.47
N TRP A 102 -23.10 7.94 -7.67
CA TRP A 102 -22.81 7.80 -6.26
C TRP A 102 -23.47 8.91 -5.43
N TYR A 103 -23.72 8.67 -4.15
CA TYR A 103 -24.01 9.71 -3.16
C TYR A 103 -23.35 9.35 -1.82
N ILE A 104 -23.10 10.35 -0.98
CA ILE A 104 -22.64 10.18 0.41
C ILE A 104 -23.89 10.11 1.30
N LEU A 105 -23.90 9.15 2.23
CA LEU A 105 -24.93 8.98 3.26
C LEU A 105 -24.29 9.18 4.64
N ILE A 106 -24.90 10.01 5.49
CA ILE A 106 -24.42 10.20 6.87
C ILE A 106 -25.56 10.00 7.85
N TYR A 107 -25.22 9.51 9.04
CA TYR A 107 -26.08 9.56 10.21
C TYR A 107 -25.45 10.53 11.22
N PRO A 108 -25.96 11.77 11.35
CA PRO A 108 -25.34 12.82 12.19
C PRO A 108 -25.26 12.45 13.68
N ASN A 109 -26.08 11.50 14.12
CA ASN A 109 -26.18 11.02 15.51
C ASN A 109 -25.84 9.53 15.66
N GLY A 110 -25.35 8.89 14.59
CA GLY A 110 -25.11 7.45 14.51
C GLY A 110 -26.25 6.65 13.88
N CYS A 111 -25.89 5.51 13.28
CA CYS A 111 -26.81 4.51 12.73
C CYS A 111 -27.21 3.50 13.83
N ASP A 112 -26.61 2.31 13.84
CA ASP A 112 -26.84 1.30 14.89
C ASP A 112 -26.10 1.62 16.21
N ILE A 113 -25.18 2.59 16.16
CA ILE A 113 -24.22 2.90 17.21
C ILE A 113 -24.31 4.39 17.49
N CYS A 114 -24.84 4.74 18.66
CA CYS A 114 -24.93 6.11 19.15
C CYS A 114 -23.54 6.77 19.31
N ASP A 115 -23.56 8.08 19.48
CA ASP A 115 -22.40 8.91 19.87
C ASP A 115 -21.25 8.93 18.85
N HIS A 116 -21.47 8.40 17.65
CA HIS A 116 -20.54 8.40 16.53
C HIS A 116 -21.20 8.95 15.27
N LEU A 117 -20.50 9.79 14.52
CA LEU A 117 -20.83 10.08 13.13
C LEU A 117 -20.62 8.80 12.31
N SER A 118 -21.66 8.35 11.60
CA SER A 118 -21.55 7.27 10.62
C SER A 118 -21.52 7.84 9.20
N LEU A 119 -20.64 7.30 8.34
CA LEU A 119 -20.46 7.75 6.94
C LEU A 119 -20.39 6.56 5.98
N PHE A 120 -21.13 6.63 4.88
CA PHE A 120 -21.18 5.61 3.84
C PHE A 120 -21.12 6.24 2.44
N LEU A 121 -20.52 5.51 1.50
CA LEU A 121 -20.66 5.74 0.06
C LEU A 121 -21.76 4.81 -0.45
N CYS A 122 -22.68 5.33 -1.25
CA CYS A 122 -23.82 4.59 -1.77
C CYS A 122 -23.91 4.70 -3.30
N VAL A 123 -24.32 3.61 -3.96
CA VAL A 123 -24.67 3.60 -5.38
C VAL A 123 -26.06 4.20 -5.55
N ALA A 124 -26.19 5.26 -6.36
CA ALA A 124 -27.49 5.85 -6.68
C ALA A 124 -28.27 4.98 -7.67
N ASP A 125 -29.60 5.13 -7.72
CA ASP A 125 -30.49 4.34 -8.58
C ASP A 125 -30.42 2.80 -8.32
N HIS A 126 -29.96 2.34 -7.14
CA HIS A 126 -29.68 0.92 -6.85
C HIS A 126 -30.86 -0.04 -7.15
N ASP A 127 -32.10 0.40 -6.94
CA ASP A 127 -33.30 -0.40 -7.23
C ASP A 127 -33.49 -0.72 -8.72
N LYS A 128 -32.92 0.12 -9.60
CA LYS A 128 -32.97 -0.03 -11.06
C LYS A 128 -31.85 -0.93 -11.59
N LEU A 129 -30.87 -1.31 -10.75
CA LEU A 129 -29.78 -2.20 -11.15
C LEU A 129 -30.31 -3.60 -11.51
N LEU A 130 -29.70 -4.22 -12.52
CA LEU A 130 -30.03 -5.58 -12.93
C LEU A 130 -29.43 -6.62 -11.96
N PRO A 131 -30.06 -7.80 -11.81
CA PRO A 131 -29.45 -8.92 -11.11
C PRO A 131 -28.07 -9.25 -11.69
N GLY A 132 -27.09 -9.50 -10.83
CA GLY A 132 -25.70 -9.76 -11.24
C GLY A 132 -24.81 -8.53 -11.39
N TRP A 133 -25.34 -7.30 -11.32
CA TRP A 133 -24.53 -6.08 -11.25
C TRP A 133 -23.61 -6.11 -10.01
N LYS A 134 -22.30 -6.00 -10.23
CA LYS A 134 -21.25 -6.00 -9.21
C LYS A 134 -20.03 -5.20 -9.71
N HIS A 135 -19.53 -4.26 -8.91
CA HIS A 135 -18.29 -3.54 -9.24
C HIS A 135 -17.45 -3.28 -7.99
N PHE A 136 -16.13 -3.35 -8.15
CA PHE A 136 -15.21 -2.94 -7.11
C PHE A 136 -15.00 -1.42 -7.16
N ALA A 137 -14.99 -0.76 -6.00
CA ALA A 137 -14.52 0.61 -5.88
C ALA A 137 -13.68 0.76 -4.61
N GLN A 138 -12.48 1.32 -4.78
CA GLN A 138 -11.66 1.80 -3.67
C GLN A 138 -12.05 3.24 -3.42
N PHE A 139 -12.43 3.56 -2.18
CA PHE A 139 -12.83 4.92 -1.86
C PHE A 139 -12.27 5.37 -0.52
N THR A 140 -12.03 6.67 -0.41
CA THR A 140 -11.60 7.36 0.80
C THR A 140 -12.62 8.45 1.10
N ILE A 141 -13.24 8.41 2.28
CA ILE A 141 -14.02 9.53 2.79
C ILE A 141 -13.17 10.26 3.82
N SER A 142 -13.14 11.59 3.75
CA SER A 142 -12.55 12.44 4.79
C SER A 142 -13.52 13.50 5.29
N VAL A 143 -13.46 13.76 6.58
CA VAL A 143 -14.10 14.90 7.23
C VAL A 143 -13.01 15.94 7.48
N VAL A 144 -13.14 17.07 6.80
CA VAL A 144 -12.12 18.12 6.74
C VAL A 144 -12.07 18.87 8.07
N ASN A 145 -10.86 19.17 8.53
CA ASN A 145 -10.61 20.00 9.71
C ASN A 145 -9.94 21.31 9.29
N GLN A 146 -10.16 22.38 10.06
CA GLN A 146 -9.45 23.67 9.90
C GLN A 146 -7.92 23.51 9.93
N ASP A 147 -7.39 22.52 10.66
CA ASP A 147 -6.01 22.06 10.53
C ASP A 147 -5.95 20.84 9.57
N PRO A 148 -5.33 20.95 8.39
CA PRO A 148 -5.17 19.83 7.45
C PRO A 148 -4.51 18.59 8.07
N LYS A 149 -3.71 18.74 9.14
CA LYS A 149 -3.07 17.62 9.87
C LYS A 149 -4.04 16.88 10.81
N LYS A 150 -5.15 17.52 11.22
CA LYS A 150 -6.24 16.91 12.00
C LYS A 150 -7.35 16.27 11.15
N THR A 151 -7.38 16.52 9.84
CA THR A 151 -8.41 15.98 8.94
C THR A 151 -8.50 14.44 9.08
N LYS A 152 -9.72 13.93 9.30
CA LYS A 152 -9.96 12.50 9.56
C LYS A 152 -10.27 11.80 8.25
N PHE A 153 -9.48 10.79 7.90
CA PHE A 153 -9.66 9.96 6.71
C PHE A 153 -10.06 8.52 7.11
N SER A 154 -10.91 7.87 6.31
CA SER A 154 -11.08 6.41 6.30
C SER A 154 -11.17 5.89 4.87
N ASP A 155 -10.50 4.78 4.58
CA ASP A 155 -10.53 4.11 3.28
C ASP A 155 -11.02 2.67 3.36
N THR A 156 -11.51 2.18 2.23
CA THR A 156 -11.76 0.76 2.02
C THR A 156 -11.92 0.44 0.54
N LEU A 157 -11.60 -0.81 0.18
CA LEU A 157 -12.12 -1.43 -1.04
C LEU A 157 -13.43 -2.13 -0.67
N HIS A 158 -14.46 -1.95 -1.50
CA HIS A 158 -15.67 -2.76 -1.41
C HIS A 158 -16.13 -3.20 -2.81
N ARG A 159 -16.94 -4.27 -2.86
CA ARG A 159 -17.53 -4.82 -4.09
C ARG A 159 -19.04 -4.60 -4.08
N PHE A 160 -19.41 -3.35 -4.35
CA PHE A 160 -20.80 -2.91 -4.44
C PHE A 160 -21.62 -3.83 -5.36
N CYS A 161 -22.81 -4.19 -4.92
CA CYS A 161 -23.79 -4.95 -5.69
C CYS A 161 -25.21 -4.49 -5.35
N LYS A 162 -26.26 -5.09 -5.94
CA LYS A 162 -27.65 -4.69 -5.64
C LYS A 162 -28.09 -4.94 -4.18
N LYS A 163 -27.44 -5.87 -3.46
CA LYS A 163 -27.72 -6.14 -2.03
C LYS A 163 -26.89 -5.24 -1.11
N GLU A 164 -25.59 -5.14 -1.40
CA GLU A 164 -24.60 -4.31 -0.71
C GLU A 164 -24.34 -3.09 -1.61
N HIS A 165 -25.30 -2.16 -1.62
CA HIS A 165 -25.28 -0.96 -2.47
C HIS A 165 -24.66 0.24 -1.74
N ASP A 166 -24.50 0.13 -0.43
CA ASP A 166 -23.93 1.08 0.50
C ASP A 166 -22.77 0.42 1.28
N TRP A 167 -21.71 1.18 1.55
CA TRP A 167 -20.60 0.69 2.38
C TRP A 167 -19.84 1.84 3.05
N GLY A 168 -19.26 1.59 4.22
CA GLY A 168 -18.58 2.63 5.01
C GLY A 168 -18.42 2.28 6.48
N TRP A 169 -18.53 3.29 7.34
CA TRP A 169 -18.12 3.21 8.75
C TRP A 169 -19.22 3.67 9.68
N LYS A 170 -19.77 2.74 10.48
CA LYS A 170 -20.70 3.04 11.58
C LYS A 170 -20.04 3.88 12.69
N ARG A 171 -18.72 3.72 12.89
CA ARG A 171 -17.88 4.48 13.84
C ARG A 171 -16.81 5.30 13.13
N PHE A 172 -17.17 6.29 12.31
CA PHE A 172 -16.16 7.09 11.59
C PHE A 172 -15.43 8.07 12.53
N MET A 173 -16.19 8.79 13.37
CA MET A 173 -15.69 9.77 14.34
C MET A 173 -16.65 9.86 15.53
N GLU A 174 -16.14 10.02 16.75
CA GLU A 174 -17.00 10.32 17.92
C GLU A 174 -17.60 11.73 17.80
N LEU A 175 -18.87 11.91 18.15
CA LEU A 175 -19.56 13.21 18.00
C LEU A 175 -18.93 14.32 18.88
N SER A 176 -18.35 13.93 20.02
CA SER A 176 -17.56 14.81 20.90
C SER A 176 -16.33 15.44 20.23
N LYS A 177 -15.85 14.85 19.11
CA LYS A 177 -14.67 15.32 18.36
C LYS A 177 -15.04 16.13 17.12
N VAL A 178 -16.28 16.04 16.62
CA VAL A 178 -16.77 16.80 15.45
C VAL A 178 -16.68 18.32 15.66
N THR A 179 -16.81 18.77 16.91
CA THR A 179 -16.67 20.19 17.28
C THR A 179 -15.23 20.69 17.45
N ASP A 180 -14.20 19.82 17.44
CA ASP A 180 -12.78 20.23 17.44
C ASP A 180 -12.32 20.65 16.03
N GLY A 181 -12.96 21.68 15.47
CA GLY A 181 -12.54 22.33 14.23
C GLY A 181 -12.89 21.58 12.93
N PHE A 182 -13.73 20.54 12.96
CA PHE A 182 -14.29 19.95 11.73
C PHE A 182 -15.56 20.67 11.24
N VAL A 183 -16.27 21.33 12.15
CA VAL A 183 -17.37 22.25 11.83
C VAL A 183 -16.84 23.68 11.90
N VAL A 184 -16.85 24.38 10.76
CA VAL A 184 -16.38 25.77 10.63
C VAL A 184 -17.52 26.62 10.09
N SER A 185 -17.85 27.73 10.76
CA SER A 185 -19.01 28.59 10.42
C SER A 185 -20.34 27.82 10.31
N ASP A 186 -20.52 26.80 11.16
CA ASP A 186 -21.62 25.81 11.13
C ASP A 186 -21.75 24.98 9.84
N VAL A 187 -20.66 24.86 9.08
CA VAL A 187 -20.53 23.98 7.91
C VAL A 187 -19.63 22.80 8.24
N LEU A 188 -20.09 21.57 7.96
CA LEU A 188 -19.26 20.36 7.94
C LEU A 188 -18.87 20.06 6.49
N GLU A 189 -17.57 20.03 6.18
CA GLU A 189 -17.06 19.69 4.84
C GLU A 189 -16.58 18.23 4.78
N ILE A 190 -17.17 17.47 3.85
CA ILE A 190 -16.87 16.05 3.61
C ILE A 190 -16.33 15.91 2.20
N LYS A 191 -15.25 15.15 2.03
CA LYS A 191 -14.68 14.80 0.72
C LYS A 191 -14.73 13.31 0.49
N ALA A 192 -15.06 12.90 -0.73
CA ALA A 192 -15.02 11.52 -1.18
C ALA A 192 -14.11 11.43 -2.42
N HIS A 193 -13.04 10.65 -2.33
CA HIS A 193 -12.24 10.25 -3.47
C HIS A 193 -12.62 8.81 -3.81
N VAL A 194 -12.97 8.53 -5.07
CA VAL A 194 -13.50 7.24 -5.52
C VAL A 194 -12.73 6.78 -6.75
N GLN A 195 -12.16 5.59 -6.70
CA GLN A 195 -11.62 4.87 -7.85
C GLN A 195 -12.52 3.67 -8.12
N VAL A 196 -13.24 3.69 -9.25
CA VAL A 196 -13.93 2.49 -9.72
C VAL A 196 -12.91 1.57 -10.36
N ILE A 197 -12.98 0.28 -10.07
CA ILE A 197 -12.00 -0.70 -10.54
C ILE A 197 -12.67 -1.81 -11.35
N ARG A 198 -12.23 -1.94 -12.60
CA ARG A 198 -12.64 -3.00 -13.52
C ARG A 198 -12.12 -4.35 -13.04
N GLU A 199 -12.83 -5.41 -13.41
CA GLU A 199 -12.44 -6.80 -13.18
C GLU A 199 -11.94 -7.35 -14.52
N ARG A 200 -10.62 -7.49 -14.68
CA ARG A 200 -9.95 -8.11 -15.83
C ARG A 200 -9.47 -9.51 -15.42
N GLY A 201 -9.67 -10.52 -16.28
CA GLY A 201 -9.28 -11.91 -15.99
C GLY A 201 -7.82 -12.20 -16.29
N ASP A 202 -7.29 -11.52 -17.30
CA ASP A 202 -5.89 -11.43 -17.72
C ASP A 202 -5.03 -10.60 -16.76
N ARG A 203 -5.63 -9.56 -16.16
CA ARG A 203 -4.97 -8.61 -15.24
C ARG A 203 -5.69 -8.61 -13.89
N PRO A 204 -5.34 -9.54 -12.97
CA PRO A 204 -5.97 -9.63 -11.64
C PRO A 204 -5.55 -8.48 -10.70
N PHE A 205 -4.47 -7.77 -11.05
CA PHE A 205 -3.94 -6.62 -10.32
C PHE A 205 -4.54 -5.31 -10.85
N ARG A 206 -4.56 -4.29 -10.00
CA ARG A 206 -5.50 -3.16 -10.11
C ARG A 206 -4.77 -1.83 -10.04
N CYS A 207 -4.44 -1.26 -11.20
CA CYS A 207 -3.86 0.08 -11.29
C CYS A 207 -4.83 1.11 -10.70
N LEU A 208 -4.39 1.79 -9.65
CA LEU A 208 -4.98 3.04 -9.15
C LEU A 208 -4.48 4.22 -9.99
N ASP A 209 -5.28 5.29 -10.11
CA ASP A 209 -4.81 6.61 -10.53
C ASP A 209 -3.54 7.02 -9.75
N CYS A 210 -2.55 7.59 -10.44
CA CYS A 210 -1.22 7.82 -9.86
C CYS A 210 -1.23 8.89 -8.74
N GLN A 211 -2.13 9.88 -8.78
CA GLN A 211 -2.29 10.85 -7.70
C GLN A 211 -3.01 10.22 -6.51
N TYR A 212 -4.10 9.49 -6.75
CA TYR A 212 -4.85 8.82 -5.69
C TYR A 212 -4.03 7.72 -5.00
N ARG A 213 -3.18 7.02 -5.74
CA ARG A 213 -2.18 6.07 -5.20
C ARG A 213 -1.25 6.77 -4.20
N ARG A 214 -0.66 7.92 -4.56
CA ARG A 214 0.20 8.72 -3.66
C ARG A 214 -0.55 9.20 -2.41
N GLU A 215 -1.80 9.64 -2.56
CA GLU A 215 -2.66 10.00 -1.42
C GLU A 215 -2.94 8.81 -0.48
N LEU A 216 -3.27 7.64 -1.03
CA LEU A 216 -3.54 6.42 -0.27
C LEU A 216 -2.29 5.91 0.48
N VAL A 217 -1.12 5.89 -0.18
CA VAL A 217 0.16 5.53 0.45
C VAL A 217 0.42 6.44 1.66
N ARG A 218 0.27 7.76 1.50
CA ARG A 218 0.52 8.74 2.58
C ARG A 218 -0.32 8.50 3.85
N VAL A 219 -1.50 7.89 3.72
CA VAL A 219 -2.44 7.70 4.84
C VAL A 219 -2.49 6.25 5.34
N TYR A 220 -2.23 5.25 4.49
CA TYR A 220 -2.48 3.83 4.81
C TYR A 220 -1.27 2.89 4.68
N LEU A 221 -0.09 3.39 4.28
CA LEU A 221 1.12 2.57 4.17
C LEU A 221 1.43 1.79 5.46
N THR A 222 1.41 2.43 6.64
CA THR A 222 1.69 1.74 7.91
C THR A 222 0.67 0.64 8.26
N ASN A 223 -0.58 0.76 7.83
CA ASN A 223 -1.58 -0.31 8.01
C ASN A 223 -1.28 -1.50 7.09
N VAL A 224 -0.88 -1.23 5.86
CA VAL A 224 -0.53 -2.23 4.83
C VAL A 224 0.77 -2.95 5.20
N GLU A 225 1.81 -2.20 5.56
CA GLU A 225 3.06 -2.72 6.11
C GLU A 225 2.81 -3.67 7.28
N GLN A 226 1.91 -3.34 8.20
CA GLN A 226 1.58 -4.21 9.33
C GLN A 226 0.80 -5.48 8.94
N ILE A 227 0.13 -5.52 7.79
CA ILE A 227 -0.47 -6.74 7.25
C ILE A 227 0.63 -7.61 6.62
N CYS A 228 1.43 -7.01 5.72
CA CYS A 228 2.53 -7.70 5.03
C CYS A 228 3.59 -8.22 6.01
N ARG A 229 4.02 -7.40 6.98
CA ARG A 229 5.00 -7.75 8.03
C ARG A 229 4.54 -8.94 8.84
N ARG A 230 3.30 -8.96 9.35
CA ARG A 230 2.77 -10.12 10.11
C ARG A 230 2.72 -11.40 9.28
N PHE A 231 2.38 -11.31 7.98
CA PHE A 231 2.44 -12.45 7.08
C PHE A 231 3.87 -12.99 6.92
N VAL A 232 4.85 -12.10 6.68
CA VAL A 232 6.26 -12.49 6.54
C VAL A 232 6.82 -13.04 7.86
N GLU A 233 6.51 -12.42 9.00
CA GLU A 233 6.87 -12.91 10.34
C GLU A 233 6.28 -14.30 10.62
N GLU A 234 5.02 -14.56 10.25
CA GLU A 234 4.40 -15.89 10.37
C GLU A 234 5.14 -16.94 9.55
N LYS A 235 5.43 -16.67 8.27
CA LYS A 235 6.13 -17.65 7.41
C LYS A 235 7.58 -17.83 7.85
N ARG A 236 8.31 -16.75 8.16
CA ARG A 236 9.68 -16.78 8.70
C ARG A 236 9.75 -17.59 10.01
N GLY A 237 8.80 -17.40 10.91
CA GLY A 237 8.71 -18.17 12.16
C GLY A 237 8.42 -19.65 11.95
N ASN A 238 7.78 -20.04 10.84
CA ASN A 238 7.59 -21.44 10.47
C ASN A 238 8.84 -22.06 9.81
N LEU A 239 9.62 -21.28 9.04
CA LEU A 239 10.93 -21.72 8.54
C LEU A 239 11.96 -21.84 9.69
N MET A 240 11.99 -20.89 10.62
CA MET A 240 12.88 -20.90 11.79
C MET A 240 12.68 -22.19 12.61
N LYS A 241 11.42 -22.53 12.94
CA LYS A 241 11.07 -23.80 13.61
C LYS A 241 11.45 -25.06 12.83
N LEU A 242 11.58 -24.98 11.50
CA LEU A 242 12.04 -26.11 10.70
C LEU A 242 13.57 -26.28 10.82
N ILE A 243 14.31 -25.18 10.78
CA ILE A 243 15.79 -25.16 10.88
C ILE A 243 16.27 -25.51 12.29
N GLU A 244 15.55 -25.06 13.33
CA GLU A 244 15.86 -25.36 14.74
C GLU A 244 15.52 -26.81 15.15
N ASP A 245 14.75 -27.55 14.34
CA ASP A 245 14.38 -28.93 14.61
C ASP A 245 15.56 -29.88 14.34
N LYS A 246 16.20 -30.31 15.43
CA LYS A 246 17.38 -31.18 15.44
C LYS A 246 17.20 -32.57 14.81
N ALA A 247 15.97 -32.98 14.51
CA ALA A 247 15.69 -34.22 13.78
C ALA A 247 15.27 -33.95 12.33
N ARG A 248 14.41 -32.94 12.11
CA ARG A 248 13.84 -32.66 10.79
C ARG A 248 14.76 -31.86 9.88
N TRP A 249 15.57 -30.94 10.41
CA TRP A 249 16.50 -30.16 9.58
C TRP A 249 17.63 -31.04 9.00
N PRO A 250 18.36 -31.87 9.79
CA PRO A 250 19.41 -32.72 9.22
C PRO A 250 18.86 -33.71 8.19
N SER A 251 17.72 -34.35 8.49
CA SER A 251 17.07 -35.29 7.57
C SER A 251 16.59 -34.62 6.27
N PHE A 252 16.14 -33.37 6.32
CA PHE A 252 15.80 -32.59 5.12
C PHE A 252 17.05 -32.21 4.31
N CYS A 253 18.13 -31.83 4.97
CA CYS A 253 19.41 -31.52 4.32
C CYS A 253 20.02 -32.76 3.65
N GLU A 254 20.04 -33.92 4.33
CA GLU A 254 20.47 -35.20 3.76
C GLU A 254 19.63 -35.55 2.53
N PHE A 255 18.30 -35.54 2.64
CA PHE A 255 17.38 -35.73 1.51
C PHE A 255 17.68 -34.78 0.34
N TRP A 256 17.88 -33.48 0.60
CA TRP A 256 18.20 -32.51 -0.45
C TRP A 256 19.54 -32.80 -1.13
N LEU A 257 20.54 -33.23 -0.36
CA LEU A 257 21.89 -33.54 -0.85
C LEU A 257 21.99 -34.90 -1.57
N GLU A 258 21.11 -35.85 -1.28
CA GLU A 258 21.02 -37.14 -2.00
C GLU A 258 20.31 -37.02 -3.36
N LEU A 259 19.38 -36.07 -3.53
CA LEU A 259 18.64 -35.91 -4.79
C LEU A 259 19.57 -35.59 -5.98
N ASP A 260 19.30 -36.21 -7.12
CA ASP A 260 19.98 -35.88 -8.37
C ASP A 260 19.62 -34.46 -8.87
N HIS A 261 20.49 -33.88 -9.71
CA HIS A 261 20.32 -32.52 -10.23
C HIS A 261 18.99 -32.29 -10.97
N ASN A 262 18.45 -33.28 -11.69
CA ASN A 262 17.17 -33.16 -12.38
C ASN A 262 15.98 -33.28 -11.41
N SER A 263 16.11 -34.02 -10.31
CA SER A 263 15.11 -34.02 -9.23
C SER A 263 15.12 -32.72 -8.45
N ARG A 264 16.28 -32.18 -8.04
CA ARG A 264 16.38 -30.83 -7.44
C ARG A 264 15.79 -29.77 -8.35
N ARG A 265 16.15 -29.79 -9.65
CA ARG A 265 15.61 -28.88 -10.68
C ARG A 265 14.09 -28.96 -10.83
N ARG A 266 13.45 -30.08 -10.52
CA ARG A 266 11.97 -30.18 -10.49
C ARG A 266 11.37 -29.59 -9.21
N MET A 267 12.04 -29.73 -8.06
CA MET A 267 11.50 -29.30 -6.77
C MET A 267 11.60 -27.79 -6.51
N TYR A 268 12.63 -27.10 -7.03
CA TYR A 268 12.75 -25.64 -6.87
C TYR A 268 11.98 -24.81 -7.91
N ARG A 269 11.08 -25.43 -8.68
CA ARG A 269 10.33 -24.82 -9.80
C ARG A 269 8.85 -25.09 -9.69
N GLU A 270 8.04 -24.04 -9.77
CA GLU A 270 6.57 -24.12 -9.74
C GLU A 270 5.98 -23.11 -10.74
N LYS A 271 4.81 -23.40 -11.31
CA LYS A 271 4.16 -22.51 -12.29
C LYS A 271 3.76 -21.18 -11.65
N SER A 272 3.89 -20.10 -12.40
CA SER A 272 3.46 -18.75 -12.02
C SER A 272 2.02 -18.77 -11.51
N ASP A 273 1.12 -19.33 -12.31
CA ASP A 273 -0.28 -19.61 -12.01
C ASP A 273 -0.54 -20.26 -10.65
N SER A 274 0.25 -21.27 -10.26
CA SER A 274 0.08 -21.99 -9.00
C SER A 274 0.38 -21.09 -7.81
N ILE A 275 1.52 -20.39 -7.86
CA ILE A 275 1.95 -19.46 -6.82
C ILE A 275 1.01 -18.25 -6.74
N LEU A 276 0.64 -17.66 -7.89
CA LEU A 276 -0.28 -16.53 -7.95
C LEU A 276 -1.66 -16.90 -7.41
N LYS A 277 -2.17 -18.12 -7.65
CA LYS A 277 -3.41 -18.60 -7.03
C LYS A 277 -3.31 -18.71 -5.51
N VAL A 278 -2.15 -19.11 -4.96
CA VAL A 278 -1.91 -19.13 -3.50
C VAL A 278 -1.82 -17.72 -2.92
N VAL A 279 -1.11 -16.80 -3.58
CA VAL A 279 -1.01 -15.38 -3.19
C VAL A 279 -2.40 -14.71 -3.22
N VAL A 280 -3.16 -14.90 -4.30
CA VAL A 280 -4.54 -14.41 -4.41
C VAL A 280 -5.41 -15.02 -3.30
N LYS A 281 -5.33 -16.33 -3.05
CA LYS A 281 -6.08 -16.97 -1.95
C LYS A 281 -5.77 -16.31 -0.60
N GLN A 282 -4.48 -16.08 -0.31
CA GLN A 282 -4.02 -15.57 0.97
C GLN A 282 -4.38 -14.10 1.23
N PHE A 283 -4.29 -13.23 0.21
CA PHE A 283 -4.47 -11.77 0.36
C PHE A 283 -5.85 -11.24 -0.13
N PHE A 284 -6.64 -12.06 -0.83
CA PHE A 284 -7.88 -11.63 -1.52
C PHE A 284 -9.10 -12.55 -1.26
N VAL A 285 -8.92 -13.82 -0.86
CA VAL A 285 -10.03 -14.80 -0.76
C VAL A 285 -10.29 -15.29 0.67
N GLU A 286 -9.24 -15.54 1.48
CA GLU A 286 -9.42 -16.06 2.84
C GLU A 286 -9.90 -15.00 3.85
N LYS A 287 -9.72 -13.72 3.53
CA LYS A 287 -10.33 -12.55 4.17
C LYS A 287 -10.60 -11.53 3.06
N GLU A 288 -11.65 -10.73 3.22
CA GLU A 288 -12.04 -9.73 2.23
C GLU A 288 -10.87 -8.79 1.90
N VAL A 289 -10.76 -8.47 0.61
CA VAL A 289 -9.55 -8.00 -0.08
C VAL A 289 -8.72 -7.01 0.76
N THR A 290 -7.51 -7.43 1.13
CA THR A 290 -6.73 -6.82 2.22
C THR A 290 -6.39 -5.34 2.02
N SER A 291 -5.99 -4.92 0.81
CA SER A 291 -5.86 -3.52 0.38
C SER A 291 -5.57 -3.46 -1.13
N THR A 292 -5.92 -2.37 -1.81
CA THR A 292 -5.42 -2.07 -3.17
C THR A 292 -3.91 -1.92 -3.22
N LEU A 293 -3.30 -1.27 -2.23
CA LEU A 293 -1.85 -1.07 -2.18
C LEU A 293 -1.08 -2.39 -2.08
N VAL A 294 -1.66 -3.43 -1.44
CA VAL A 294 -1.10 -4.79 -1.43
C VAL A 294 -1.09 -5.38 -2.84
N MET A 295 -2.16 -5.18 -3.62
CA MET A 295 -2.22 -5.65 -5.02
C MET A 295 -1.18 -4.93 -5.87
N ASP A 296 -1.08 -3.60 -5.72
CA ASP A 296 -0.17 -2.72 -6.44
C ASP A 296 1.29 -3.12 -6.15
N SER A 297 1.65 -3.31 -4.87
CA SER A 297 2.98 -3.81 -4.48
C SER A 297 3.29 -5.21 -5.01
N LEU A 298 2.34 -6.16 -4.95
CA LEU A 298 2.53 -7.52 -5.48
C LEU A 298 2.70 -7.52 -7.00
N TYR A 299 1.99 -6.62 -7.69
CA TYR A 299 2.04 -6.47 -9.14
C TYR A 299 3.35 -5.83 -9.60
N SER A 300 3.75 -4.73 -8.97
CA SER A 300 5.06 -4.10 -9.22
C SER A 300 6.22 -5.05 -8.91
N GLY A 301 6.08 -5.91 -7.89
CA GLY A 301 7.03 -7.01 -7.61
C GLY A 301 7.07 -8.06 -8.72
N LEU A 302 5.91 -8.50 -9.23
CA LEU A 302 5.82 -9.41 -10.38
C LEU A 302 6.45 -8.79 -11.65
N LYS A 303 6.13 -7.52 -11.94
CA LYS A 303 6.68 -6.76 -13.07
C LYS A 303 8.20 -6.56 -12.95
N ALA A 304 8.73 -6.34 -11.75
CA ALA A 304 10.18 -6.32 -11.53
C ALA A 304 10.85 -7.66 -11.87
N LEU A 305 10.23 -8.79 -11.50
CA LEU A 305 10.71 -10.13 -11.85
C LEU A 305 10.61 -10.43 -13.36
N GLU A 306 9.57 -9.92 -14.04
CA GLU A 306 9.44 -9.97 -15.49
C GLU A 306 10.52 -9.11 -16.18
N CYS A 307 10.76 -7.88 -15.74
CA CYS A 307 11.79 -7.00 -16.30
C CYS A 307 13.21 -7.55 -16.10
N GLN A 308 13.51 -8.22 -14.98
CA GLN A 308 14.78 -8.95 -14.78
C GLN A 308 14.99 -10.08 -15.81
N ARG A 309 13.93 -10.59 -16.44
CA ARG A 309 14.01 -11.54 -17.57
C ARG A 309 14.47 -10.85 -18.86
N ILE A 310 14.04 -9.60 -19.07
CA ILE A 310 14.31 -8.81 -20.28
C ILE A 310 15.74 -8.24 -20.25
N CYS A 311 16.17 -7.64 -19.14
CA CYS A 311 17.51 -7.05 -18.99
C CYS A 311 18.67 -8.07 -19.05
N LYS A 312 18.38 -9.37 -18.99
CA LYS A 312 19.36 -10.45 -19.24
C LYS A 312 19.48 -10.84 -20.72
N ASN A 313 18.51 -10.47 -21.54
CA ASN A 313 18.48 -10.76 -22.98
C ASN A 313 18.87 -9.54 -23.85
N GLY A 314 18.78 -8.32 -23.30
CA GLY A 314 19.21 -7.08 -23.97
C GLY A 314 20.21 -6.29 -23.12
N LYS A 315 21.28 -5.76 -23.74
CA LYS A 315 22.29 -4.93 -23.05
C LYS A 315 21.73 -3.56 -22.66
N ALA A 316 21.10 -3.48 -21.49
CA ALA A 316 20.85 -2.21 -20.80
C ALA A 316 21.76 -2.11 -19.58
N LYS A 317 22.72 -1.16 -19.60
CA LYS A 317 23.36 -0.68 -18.37
C LYS A 317 22.41 0.34 -17.74
N LEU A 318 22.01 0.12 -16.49
CA LEU A 318 21.52 1.18 -15.61
C LEU A 318 22.56 1.41 -14.50
N LEU A 319 22.53 2.60 -13.91
CA LEU A 319 23.60 3.13 -13.05
C LEU A 319 23.53 2.64 -11.59
N ASP A 320 24.60 2.95 -10.86
CA ASP A 320 25.02 2.34 -9.60
C ASP A 320 24.08 2.48 -8.38
N THR A 321 24.24 1.50 -7.48
CA THR A 321 24.05 1.59 -6.02
C THR A 321 22.71 2.11 -5.47
N GLU A 322 21.73 1.21 -5.44
CA GLU A 322 21.26 0.73 -4.12
C GLU A 322 21.59 -0.76 -4.00
N GLU A 323 21.94 -1.24 -2.79
CA GLU A 323 22.13 -2.68 -2.53
C GLU A 323 20.79 -3.40 -2.44
N THR A 324 20.09 -3.55 -3.57
CA THR A 324 18.91 -4.42 -3.64
C THR A 324 19.32 -5.84 -3.24
N PRO A 325 18.71 -6.46 -2.22
CA PRO A 325 19.14 -7.77 -1.74
C PRO A 325 18.99 -8.82 -2.86
N ALA A 326 19.94 -9.75 -2.92
CA ALA A 326 19.98 -10.75 -3.98
C ALA A 326 18.63 -11.47 -4.10
N PRO A 327 18.04 -11.59 -5.30
CA PRO A 327 16.69 -12.13 -5.45
C PRO A 327 16.63 -13.58 -4.94
N ILE A 328 15.57 -13.92 -4.20
CA ILE A 328 15.28 -15.30 -3.75
C ILE A 328 14.67 -16.11 -4.91
N VAL A 329 13.89 -15.45 -5.77
CA VAL A 329 13.12 -16.07 -6.85
C VAL A 329 13.42 -15.35 -8.18
N ARG A 330 13.37 -16.08 -9.28
CA ARG A 330 13.45 -15.60 -10.67
C ARG A 330 12.25 -16.14 -11.46
N LEU A 331 11.86 -15.46 -12.54
CA LEU A 331 10.80 -15.92 -13.45
C LEU A 331 11.43 -16.48 -14.74
N GLU A 332 11.35 -17.80 -14.94
CA GLU A 332 11.77 -18.47 -16.17
C GLU A 332 10.54 -18.89 -16.98
N LYS A 333 10.28 -18.22 -18.11
CA LYS A 333 9.02 -18.32 -18.87
C LYS A 333 7.82 -18.04 -17.94
N ASP A 334 7.09 -19.09 -17.59
CA ASP A 334 5.85 -19.09 -16.80
C ASP A 334 6.04 -19.93 -15.50
N MET A 335 7.26 -20.03 -15.01
CA MET A 335 7.60 -20.69 -13.75
C MET A 335 8.42 -19.77 -12.85
N PHE A 336 8.07 -19.74 -11.57
CA PHE A 336 8.94 -19.24 -10.52
C PHE A 336 10.02 -20.29 -10.23
N VAL A 337 11.25 -19.82 -10.12
CA VAL A 337 12.45 -20.63 -9.96
C VAL A 337 13.29 -20.03 -8.86
N LEU A 338 13.69 -20.82 -7.86
CA LEU A 338 14.60 -20.33 -6.82
C LEU A 338 15.96 -19.96 -7.43
N ALA A 339 16.54 -18.85 -6.95
CA ALA A 339 17.64 -18.16 -7.62
C ALA A 339 19.04 -18.76 -7.38
N ASP A 340 19.15 -19.67 -6.40
CA ASP A 340 20.36 -20.20 -5.76
C ASP A 340 20.01 -21.55 -5.08
N ASP A 341 20.93 -22.17 -4.34
CA ASP A 341 20.61 -23.41 -3.60
C ASP A 341 19.54 -23.20 -2.50
N VAL A 342 18.68 -24.20 -2.33
CA VAL A 342 17.52 -24.16 -1.44
C VAL A 342 17.90 -24.02 0.03
N LEU A 343 18.99 -24.64 0.49
CA LEU A 343 19.39 -24.55 1.90
C LEU A 343 19.86 -23.12 2.22
N LEU A 344 20.71 -22.56 1.36
CA LEU A 344 21.20 -21.17 1.47
C LEU A 344 20.05 -20.15 1.40
N LEU A 345 19.03 -20.40 0.57
CA LEU A 345 17.87 -19.51 0.47
C LEU A 345 16.92 -19.61 1.67
N LEU A 346 16.75 -20.80 2.27
CA LEU A 346 15.97 -20.98 3.48
C LEU A 346 16.65 -20.31 4.68
N GLU A 347 17.98 -20.46 4.82
CA GLU A 347 18.76 -19.76 5.83
C GLU A 347 18.72 -18.24 5.62
N ARG A 348 18.91 -17.75 4.39
CA ARG A 348 18.81 -16.31 4.09
C ARG A 348 17.42 -15.76 4.43
N ALA A 349 16.34 -16.44 4.04
CA ALA A 349 14.97 -16.01 4.37
C ALA A 349 14.66 -15.99 5.88
N VAL A 350 15.42 -16.73 6.70
CA VAL A 350 15.32 -16.72 8.17
C VAL A 350 16.24 -15.68 8.81
N LEU A 351 17.30 -15.23 8.14
CA LEU A 351 18.26 -14.23 8.65
C LEU A 351 18.01 -12.79 8.16
N GLU A 352 17.52 -12.60 6.94
CA GLU A 352 17.38 -11.28 6.28
C GLU A 352 16.58 -10.27 7.13
N PRO A 353 17.10 -9.05 7.39
CA PRO A 353 16.43 -8.09 8.27
C PRO A 353 15.15 -7.55 7.64
N LEU A 354 14.05 -7.52 8.40
CA LEU A 354 12.85 -6.80 7.96
C LEU A 354 13.07 -5.29 8.12
N PRO A 355 12.44 -4.44 7.28
CA PRO A 355 12.51 -2.99 7.41
C PRO A 355 12.18 -2.52 8.85
N PRO A 356 12.75 -1.40 9.32
CA PRO A 356 12.43 -0.86 10.65
C PRO A 356 10.92 -0.63 10.82
N LYS A 357 10.46 -0.69 12.06
CA LYS A 357 9.04 -0.57 12.41
C LYS A 357 8.71 0.88 12.71
N ASP A 358 8.06 1.59 11.78
CA ASP A 358 7.56 2.95 12.02
C ASP A 358 6.45 2.88 13.10
N GLU A 359 6.68 3.46 14.29
CA GLU A 359 5.88 3.19 15.49
C GLU A 359 4.46 3.81 15.48
N LYS A 360 4.08 4.48 14.39
CA LYS A 360 2.75 5.09 14.21
C LYS A 360 1.70 4.03 13.88
N GLY A 361 1.22 3.37 14.94
CA GLY A 361 0.24 2.30 14.89
C GLY A 361 -1.16 2.72 14.38
N PRO A 362 -2.02 1.76 13.98
CA PRO A 362 -3.30 2.04 13.34
C PRO A 362 -4.35 2.57 14.32
N GLN A 363 -5.19 3.50 13.89
CA GLN A 363 -6.45 3.78 14.57
C GLN A 363 -7.49 2.70 14.24
N ASN A 364 -7.60 1.70 15.11
CA ASN A 364 -8.74 0.81 15.35
C ASN A 364 -9.72 0.54 14.18
N ARG A 365 -9.56 -0.58 13.47
CA ARG A 365 -10.71 -1.30 12.87
C ARG A 365 -11.32 -2.23 13.92
N ALA A 366 -12.51 -1.90 14.40
CA ALA A 366 -13.42 -2.88 15.02
C ALA A 366 -14.21 -3.62 13.92
N LYS A 367 -14.78 -4.78 14.27
CA LYS A 367 -15.78 -5.48 13.45
C LYS A 367 -17.14 -4.78 13.55
#